data_AF-A0A534AD85-F1
#
_entry.id   AF-A0A534AD85-F1
#
_cell.length_a   1.000
_cell.length_b   1.000
_cell.length_c   1.000
_cell.angle_alpha   90.00
_cell.angle_beta   90.00
_cell.angle_gamma   90.00
#
_symmetry.space_group_name_H-M   'P 1'
#
loop_
_entity.id
_entity.type
_entity.pdbx_description
1 polymer ?
#
loop_
_entity_poly.entity_id
_entity_poly.type
_entity_poly.pdbx_seq_one_letter_code
_entity_poly.pdbx_strand_id
1 'polypeptide(L)'
;MSIFRNLGFAVLVLGVGFDVTPMAAHSDTVVVEKTGKHHYVYYGDHEIYFAPEAKVYYWRNGERWESGAMLPTEYRTYVTGKGYEVDLDTERPYERHEWVVKHYRDHDH
;
A
#
# COMPACT_ATOMS: atom_id res chain seq x y z
N MET A 1 25.00 24.79 -12.54
CA MET A 1 25.06 23.34 -12.75
C MET A 1 23.65 22.86 -13.08
N SER A 2 23.35 22.67 -14.37
CA SER A 2 22.08 22.08 -14.83
C SER A 2 22.25 20.56 -14.97
N ILE A 3 21.24 19.77 -14.59
CA ILE A 3 20.82 18.58 -15.36
C ILE A 3 19.47 17.96 -14.88
N PHE A 4 18.44 18.17 -15.73
CA PHE A 4 17.33 17.31 -16.18
C PHE A 4 16.78 16.17 -15.27
N ARG A 5 15.45 15.92 -15.18
CA ARG A 5 14.60 15.38 -16.27
C ARG A 5 13.09 15.46 -15.92
N ASN A 6 12.29 15.95 -16.88
CA ASN A 6 10.84 15.77 -17.00
C ASN A 6 10.45 14.30 -17.22
N LEU A 7 9.24 13.92 -16.78
CA LEU A 7 8.25 13.07 -17.47
C LEU A 7 6.94 13.21 -16.65
N GLY A 8 5.84 13.81 -17.13
CA GLY A 8 4.99 13.33 -18.23
C GLY A 8 4.32 12.03 -17.77
N PHE A 9 3.01 11.95 -17.48
CA PHE A 9 1.92 12.16 -18.43
C PHE A 9 0.64 12.68 -17.76
N ALA A 10 0.16 13.82 -18.26
CA ALA A 10 -1.25 14.16 -18.24
C ALA A 10 -1.93 13.39 -19.38
N VAL A 11 -3.05 12.72 -19.10
CA VAL A 11 -3.94 12.22 -20.14
C VAL A 11 -5.11 13.19 -20.23
N LEU A 12 -5.08 14.00 -21.30
CA LEU A 12 -6.14 14.90 -21.72
C LEU A 12 -6.94 14.15 -22.79
N VAL A 13 -8.15 13.68 -22.45
CA VAL A 13 -9.06 13.04 -23.41
C VAL A 13 -9.91 14.13 -24.08
N LEU A 14 -9.81 14.19 -25.40
CA LEU A 14 -10.57 15.06 -26.29
C LEU A 14 -12.07 14.73 -26.21
N GLY A 15 -12.87 15.74 -25.90
CA GLY A 15 -14.33 15.67 -25.94
C GLY A 15 -14.85 15.61 -27.37
N VAL A 16 -15.70 14.63 -27.65
CA VAL A 16 -16.59 14.59 -28.81
C VAL A 16 -18.00 14.48 -28.23
N GLY A 17 -18.84 15.47 -28.53
CA GLY A 17 -20.15 15.64 -27.91
C GLY A 17 -21.16 14.55 -28.25
N PHE A 18 -21.89 14.11 -27.23
CA PHE A 18 -23.20 13.47 -27.34
C PHE A 18 -24.09 14.07 -26.26
N ASP A 19 -25.02 14.94 -26.65
CA ASP A 19 -26.13 15.36 -25.82
C ASP A 19 -27.11 14.20 -25.64
N VAL A 20 -27.16 13.60 -24.45
CA VAL A 20 -28.29 12.77 -24.01
C VAL A 20 -28.51 12.93 -22.49
N THR A 21 -29.55 13.69 -22.14
CA THR A 21 -30.46 13.53 -21.00
C THR A 21 -29.86 13.40 -19.57
N PRO A 22 -30.30 14.20 -18.57
CA PRO A 22 -29.99 13.91 -17.17
C PRO A 22 -30.86 12.72 -16.71
N MET A 23 -30.43 11.50 -17.03
CA MET A 23 -30.98 10.33 -16.37
C MET A 23 -30.34 10.30 -14.99
N ALA A 24 -31.16 10.46 -13.96
CA ALA A 24 -30.81 10.25 -12.58
C ALA A 24 -30.19 8.86 -12.40
N ALA A 25 -28.87 8.76 -12.57
CA ALA A 25 -28.10 7.75 -11.91
C ALA A 25 -27.88 8.30 -10.49
N HIS A 26 -28.87 8.06 -9.63
CA HIS A 26 -28.52 7.69 -8.27
C HIS A 26 -27.63 6.47 -8.44
N SER A 27 -26.33 6.70 -8.65
CA SER A 27 -25.35 5.74 -8.24
C SER A 27 -25.56 5.68 -6.75
N ASP A 28 -26.38 4.73 -6.31
CA ASP A 28 -26.00 3.86 -5.22
C ASP A 28 -24.62 3.31 -5.60
N THR A 29 -23.60 4.17 -5.53
CA THR A 29 -22.28 3.78 -5.15
C THR A 29 -22.55 3.22 -3.78
N VAL A 30 -22.85 1.92 -3.73
CA VAL A 30 -22.53 1.09 -2.60
C VAL A 30 -21.06 1.38 -2.43
N VAL A 31 -20.75 2.39 -1.61
CA VAL A 31 -19.51 2.47 -0.90
C VAL A 31 -19.60 1.19 -0.11
N VAL A 32 -19.12 0.11 -0.72
CA VAL A 32 -18.65 -1.03 0.02
C VAL A 32 -17.53 -0.37 0.79
N GLU A 33 -17.87 0.21 1.95
CA GLU A 33 -16.99 0.29 3.07
C GLU A 33 -16.61 -1.16 3.28
N LYS A 34 -15.63 -1.61 2.50
CA LYS A 34 -14.96 -2.84 2.77
C LYS A 34 -14.20 -2.46 4.03
N THR A 35 -14.87 -2.56 5.18
CA THR A 35 -14.25 -2.76 6.48
C THR A 35 -13.61 -4.16 6.47
N GLY A 36 -12.99 -4.52 5.35
CA GLY A 36 -12.26 -5.74 5.15
C GLY A 36 -10.94 -5.48 5.82
N LYS A 37 -10.76 -6.17 6.93
CA LYS A 37 -9.43 -6.35 7.47
C LYS A 37 -8.57 -6.95 6.35
N HIS A 38 -7.52 -6.26 6.01
CA HIS A 38 -6.48 -6.72 5.12
C HIS A 38 -5.44 -7.44 5.96
N HIS A 39 -5.19 -8.69 5.60
CA HIS A 39 -4.21 -9.51 6.31
C HIS A 39 -2.80 -9.19 5.81
N TYR A 40 -1.88 -8.93 6.75
CA TYR A 40 -0.48 -8.68 6.50
C TYR A 40 0.41 -9.55 7.38
N VAL A 41 1.60 -9.84 6.91
CA VAL A 41 2.68 -10.42 7.69
C VAL A 41 3.71 -9.32 7.95
N TYR A 42 3.89 -8.95 9.21
CA TYR A 42 4.81 -7.93 9.66
C TYR A 42 6.14 -8.53 10.14
N TYR A 43 7.25 -8.04 9.62
CA TYR A 43 8.61 -8.38 10.02
C TYR A 43 9.23 -7.16 10.71
N GLY A 44 9.27 -7.22 12.04
CA GLY A 44 9.66 -6.10 12.90
C GLY A 44 11.10 -5.64 12.71
N ASP A 45 12.02 -6.56 12.41
CA ASP A 45 13.46 -6.27 12.29
C ASP A 45 13.78 -5.11 11.33
N HIS A 46 13.05 -5.02 10.21
CA HIS A 46 13.30 -4.05 9.14
C HIS A 46 12.03 -3.32 8.69
N GLU A 47 10.99 -3.32 9.52
CA GLU A 47 9.71 -2.65 9.25
C GLU A 47 9.12 -3.08 7.89
N ILE A 48 9.12 -4.38 7.60
CA ILE A 48 8.63 -4.95 6.34
C ILE A 48 7.24 -5.53 6.54
N TYR A 49 6.31 -5.24 5.64
CA TYR A 49 4.99 -5.86 5.56
C TYR A 49 4.85 -6.66 4.28
N PHE A 50 4.26 -7.84 4.38
CA PHE A 50 3.89 -8.66 3.23
C PHE A 50 2.38 -8.87 3.21
N ALA A 51 1.74 -8.51 2.10
CA ALA A 51 0.33 -8.76 1.85
C ALA A 51 0.17 -10.05 1.04
N PRO A 52 -0.14 -11.21 1.65
CA PRO A 52 -0.25 -12.47 0.92
C PRO A 52 -1.39 -12.48 -0.10
N GLU A 53 -2.48 -11.75 0.17
CA GLU A 53 -3.61 -11.62 -0.76
C GLU A 53 -3.21 -10.93 -2.07
N ALA A 54 -2.47 -9.82 -1.96
CA ALA A 54 -1.99 -9.06 -3.11
C ALA A 54 -0.65 -9.57 -3.66
N LYS A 55 0.07 -10.39 -2.89
CA LYS A 55 1.47 -10.79 -3.11
C LYS A 55 2.38 -9.58 -3.31
N VAL A 56 2.19 -8.56 -2.47
CA VAL A 56 2.95 -7.31 -2.50
C VAL A 56 3.69 -7.15 -1.18
N TYR A 57 4.94 -6.74 -1.27
CA TYR A 57 5.75 -6.31 -0.14
C TYR A 57 5.71 -4.80 -0.02
N TYR A 58 5.72 -4.32 1.22
CA TYR A 58 5.89 -2.93 1.59
C TYR A 58 7.06 -2.87 2.56
N TRP A 59 8.10 -2.12 2.23
CA TRP A 59 9.28 -2.00 3.08
C TRP A 59 9.68 -0.55 3.23
N ARG A 60 10.37 -0.25 4.32
CA ARG A 60 10.93 1.07 4.53
C ARG A 60 12.34 1.13 3.97
N ASN A 61 12.56 2.03 3.01
CA ASN A 61 13.88 2.36 2.48
C ASN A 61 14.28 3.76 2.94
N GLY A 62 15.05 3.82 4.02
CA GLY A 62 15.38 5.08 4.70
C GLY A 62 14.14 5.76 5.27
N GLU A 63 13.81 6.94 4.76
CA GLU A 63 12.62 7.71 5.19
C GLU A 63 11.37 7.44 4.33
N ARG A 64 11.48 6.63 3.28
CA ARG A 64 10.39 6.38 2.34
C ARG A 64 9.87 4.97 2.45
N TRP A 65 8.56 4.83 2.26
CA TRP A 65 7.91 3.54 2.07
C TRP A 65 7.92 3.21 0.58
N GLU A 66 8.41 2.01 0.28
CA GLU A 66 8.38 1.45 -1.06
C GLU A 66 7.51 0.19 -1.08
N SER A 67 7.01 -0.15 -2.26
CA SER A 67 6.22 -1.36 -2.46
C SER A 67 6.52 -2.04 -3.79
N GLY A 68 6.31 -3.35 -3.82
CA GLY A 68 6.61 -4.15 -4.99
C GLY A 68 6.29 -5.63 -4.82
N ALA A 69 6.16 -6.35 -5.93
CA ALA A 69 5.88 -7.78 -5.93
C ALA A 69 7.05 -8.63 -5.40
N MET A 70 8.26 -8.07 -5.37
CA MET A 70 9.47 -8.75 -4.90
C MET A 70 10.28 -7.80 -4.02
N LEU A 71 10.77 -8.33 -2.90
CA LEU A 71 11.77 -7.63 -2.10
C LEU A 71 13.13 -7.61 -2.81
N PRO A 72 13.83 -6.46 -2.77
CA PRO A 72 15.24 -6.39 -3.10
C PRO A 72 16.07 -7.38 -2.28
N THR A 73 17.16 -7.89 -2.86
CA THR A 73 17.96 -8.99 -2.29
C THR A 73 18.48 -8.69 -0.90
N GLU A 74 18.87 -7.44 -0.66
CA GLU A 74 19.30 -6.89 0.63
C GLU A 74 18.26 -7.06 1.74
N TYR A 75 16.96 -7.03 1.41
CA TYR A 75 15.90 -7.18 2.40
C TYR A 75 15.37 -8.59 2.55
N ARG A 76 15.68 -9.49 1.60
CA ARG A 76 15.20 -10.89 1.62
C ARG A 76 15.65 -11.66 2.85
N THR A 77 16.81 -11.33 3.39
CA THR A 77 17.33 -12.00 4.60
C THR A 77 16.47 -11.74 5.83
N TYR A 78 15.73 -10.62 5.88
CA TYR A 78 14.89 -10.24 7.02
C TYR A 78 13.49 -10.86 6.99
N VAL A 79 13.07 -11.39 5.83
CA VAL A 79 11.81 -12.13 5.68
C VAL A 79 12.00 -13.65 5.77
N THR A 80 13.14 -14.10 6.31
CA THR A 80 13.44 -15.52 6.54
C THR A 80 12.95 -16.05 7.88
N GLY A 81 12.60 -15.15 8.81
CA GLY A 81 12.11 -15.47 10.15
C GLY A 81 10.59 -15.66 10.26
N LYS A 82 10.10 -15.82 11.49
CA LYS A 82 8.66 -15.78 11.79
C LYS A 82 8.17 -14.34 11.68
N GLY A 83 7.33 -14.07 10.68
CA GLY A 83 6.57 -12.81 10.64
C GLY A 83 5.36 -12.89 11.56
N TYR A 84 4.89 -11.73 12.01
CA TYR A 84 3.68 -11.58 12.81
C TYR A 84 2.49 -11.33 11.88
N GLU A 85 1.46 -12.15 12.00
CA GLU A 85 0.21 -11.90 11.30
C GLU A 85 -0.52 -10.71 11.93
N VAL A 86 -0.84 -9.71 11.11
CA VAL A 86 -1.47 -8.45 11.52
C VAL A 86 -2.60 -8.13 10.55
N ASP A 87 -3.79 -7.92 11.09
CA ASP A 87 -4.97 -7.54 10.33
C ASP A 87 -5.22 -6.03 10.45
N LEU A 88 -5.12 -5.31 9.33
CA LEU A 88 -5.27 -3.85 9.29
C LEU A 88 -6.52 -3.43 8.53
N ASP A 89 -7.13 -2.33 8.93
CA ASP A 89 -8.29 -1.72 8.29
C ASP A 89 -7.91 -0.83 7.08
N THR A 90 -6.69 -0.97 6.57
CA THR A 90 -6.15 -0.18 5.45
C THR A 90 -5.50 -1.11 4.44
N GLU A 91 -5.55 -0.71 3.18
CA GLU A 91 -4.85 -1.38 2.08
C GLU A 91 -3.33 -1.10 2.11
N ARG A 92 -2.90 -0.06 2.84
CA ARG A 92 -1.51 0.38 2.97
C ARG A 92 -1.06 0.24 4.43
N PRO A 93 -0.29 -0.80 4.77
CA PRO A 93 0.00 -1.11 6.16
C PRO A 93 0.78 0.00 6.88
N TYR A 94 1.57 0.78 6.12
CA TYR A 94 2.34 1.89 6.66
C TYR A 94 1.48 3.07 7.17
N GLU A 95 0.22 3.19 6.75
CA GLU A 95 -0.72 4.20 7.28
C GLU A 95 -1.10 3.93 8.74
N ARG A 96 -0.94 2.69 9.20
CA ARG A 96 -1.14 2.27 10.59
C ARG A 96 0.19 1.88 11.26
N HIS A 97 1.32 2.23 10.65
CA HIS A 97 2.64 1.80 11.15
C HIS A 97 2.89 2.18 12.60
N GLU A 98 2.59 3.43 12.99
CA GLU A 98 2.79 3.88 14.38
C GLU A 98 1.99 3.04 15.39
N TRP A 99 0.77 2.64 15.01
CA TRP A 99 -0.07 1.77 15.83
C TRP A 99 0.48 0.34 15.89
N VAL A 100 0.89 -0.23 14.75
CA VAL A 100 1.48 -1.58 14.68
C VAL A 100 2.76 -1.64 15.51
N VAL A 101 3.63 -0.65 15.36
CA VAL A 101 4.87 -0.55 16.14
C VAL A 101 4.56 -0.52 17.63
N LYS A 102 3.63 0.33 18.08
CA LYS A 102 3.26 0.41 19.49
C LYS A 102 2.65 -0.89 20.02
N HIS A 103 1.96 -1.67 19.19
CA HIS A 103 1.27 -2.88 19.62
C HIS A 103 2.14 -4.15 19.52
N TYR A 104 3.06 -4.21 18.55
CA TYR A 104 3.82 -5.42 18.22
C TYR A 104 5.33 -5.28 18.42
N ARG A 105 5.92 -4.07 18.43
CA ARG A 105 7.38 -3.88 18.58
C ARG A 105 7.87 -4.04 20.03
N ASP A 106 6.99 -3.88 21.01
CA ASP A 106 7.35 -4.03 22.44
C ASP A 106 7.57 -5.50 22.86
N HIS A 107 7.41 -6.47 21.96
CA HIS A 107 7.58 -7.89 22.25
C HIS A 107 9.01 -8.45 22.03
N ASP A 108 9.97 -7.62 21.58
CA ASP A 108 11.35 -8.04 21.25
C ASP A 108 12.44 -7.57 22.24
N HIS A 109 12.06 -7.17 23.46
CA HIS A 109 13.00 -6.70 24.50
C HIS A 109 13.38 -7.74 25.55
#